data_AF-A0A8X6KKB2-F1
#
_entry.id   AF-A0A8X6KKB2-F1
#
_cell.length_a   1.000
_cell.length_b   1.000
_cell.length_c   1.000
_cell.angle_alpha   90.00
_cell.angle_beta   90.00
_cell.angle_gamma   90.00
#
_symmetry.space_group_name_H-M   'P 1'
#
loop_
_entity.id
_entity.type
_entity.pdbx_description
1 polymer ?
#
loop_
_entity_poly.entity_id
_entity_poly.type
_entity_poly.pdbx_seq_one_letter_code
_entity_poly.pdbx_strand_id
1 'polypeptide(L)'
;MPSSGTCTINIDMQQVIFTPTLTHSSMFYSHQLSNFNLCIHNGDTSTSFMCLWHEGMAGRGGNEVASCLLKVITSNLTPKRNLTVWCDNCAGQNKNRMVLMIMIYAVAKNILVVLNLNF
;
A
#
# COMPACT_ATOMS: atom_id res chain seq x y z
N MET A 1 -7.73 7.70 -16.39
CA MET A 1 -8.51 7.99 -17.61
C MET A 1 -9.12 6.67 -18.08
N PRO A 2 -10.44 6.50 -17.97
CA PRO A 2 -11.08 5.18 -18.13
C PRO A 2 -10.81 4.49 -19.48
N SER A 3 -10.56 5.28 -20.53
CA SER A 3 -10.29 4.83 -21.91
C SER A 3 -8.84 4.39 -22.19
N SER A 4 -7.90 4.62 -21.28
CA SER A 4 -6.50 4.21 -21.45
C SER A 4 -6.34 2.70 -21.22
N GLY A 5 -5.50 2.01 -21.99
CA GLY A 5 -5.14 0.60 -21.76
C GLY A 5 -4.33 0.37 -20.48
N THR A 6 -3.91 1.45 -19.80
CA THR A 6 -3.13 1.45 -18.57
C THR A 6 -3.98 1.86 -17.37
N CYS A 7 -3.88 1.08 -16.31
CA CYS A 7 -4.43 1.36 -14.99
C CYS A 7 -3.42 2.15 -14.16
N THR A 8 -3.87 3.19 -13.47
CA THR A 8 -3.02 3.98 -12.59
C THR A 8 -3.43 3.76 -11.14
N ILE A 9 -2.47 3.37 -10.29
CA ILE A 9 -2.67 3.29 -8.85
C ILE A 9 -1.76 4.26 -8.10
N ASN A 10 -2.29 4.78 -7.00
CA ASN A 10 -1.56 5.65 -6.09
C ASN A 10 -1.47 4.96 -4.72
N ILE A 11 -0.27 4.93 -4.14
CA ILE A 11 0.01 4.29 -2.86
C ILE A 11 0.43 5.37 -1.86
N ASP A 12 -0.25 5.39 -0.72
CA ASP A 12 0.06 6.32 0.37
C ASP A 12 -0.08 5.60 1.73
N MET A 13 0.82 5.90 2.66
CA MET A 13 0.77 5.34 4.02
C MET A 13 0.28 6.40 5.00
N GLN A 14 -0.80 6.10 5.70
CA GLN A 14 -1.37 7.02 6.67
C GLN A 14 -0.45 7.17 7.90
N GLN A 15 -0.58 8.30 8.59
CA GLN A 15 -0.03 8.48 9.94
C GLN A 15 -0.52 7.37 10.87
N VAL A 16 0.34 6.94 11.80
CA VAL A 16 0.02 5.88 12.78
C VAL A 16 -1.24 6.27 13.55
N ILE A 17 -2.20 5.35 13.60
CA ILE A 17 -3.46 5.51 14.33
C ILE A 17 -3.31 4.80 15.66
N PHE A 18 -3.45 5.53 16.77
CA PHE A 18 -3.37 4.95 18.10
C PHE A 18 -4.76 4.57 18.62
N THR A 19 -4.91 3.32 19.07
CA THR A 19 -6.15 2.82 19.67
C THR A 19 -5.92 2.22 21.07
N PRO A 20 -6.89 2.36 22.01
CA PRO A 20 -8.11 3.18 21.91
C PRO A 20 -7.78 4.69 21.90
N THR A 21 -8.67 5.53 21.35
CA THR A 21 -8.53 7.00 21.45
C THR A 21 -9.25 7.48 22.71
N LEU A 22 -8.50 7.86 23.73
CA LEU A 22 -9.02 8.34 25.01
C LEU A 22 -8.66 9.82 25.18
N THR A 23 -9.52 10.60 25.83
CA THR A 23 -9.33 12.05 25.99
C THR A 23 -8.77 12.44 27.36
N HIS A 24 -8.56 11.47 28.26
CA HIS A 24 -8.08 11.72 29.62
C HIS A 24 -6.54 11.71 29.70
N SER A 25 -5.97 12.57 30.54
CA SER A 25 -4.51 12.81 30.65
C SER A 25 -3.67 11.60 31.05
N SER A 26 -4.25 10.65 31.80
CA SER A 26 -3.57 9.40 32.18
C SER A 26 -3.16 8.54 30.98
N MET A 27 -3.82 8.71 29.83
CA MET A 27 -3.51 8.00 28.59
C MET A 27 -2.13 8.37 28.02
N PHE A 28 -1.63 9.58 28.28
CA PHE A 28 -0.31 10.01 27.80
C PHE A 28 0.82 9.13 28.33
N TYR A 29 0.62 8.51 29.50
CA TYR A 29 1.60 7.64 30.15
C TYR A 29 1.38 6.15 29.85
N SER A 30 0.33 5.81 29.10
CA SER A 30 0.01 4.44 28.73
C SER A 30 0.45 4.15 27.30
N HIS A 31 0.92 2.92 27.06
CA HIS A 31 1.27 2.49 25.71
C HIS A 31 -0.01 2.25 24.90
N GLN A 32 -0.16 2.98 23.79
CA GLN A 32 -1.32 2.88 22.91
C GLN A 32 -1.00 1.91 21.78
N LEU A 33 -1.98 1.12 21.35
CA LEU A 33 -1.79 0.18 20.25
C LEU A 33 -1.59 0.96 18.95
N SER A 34 -0.44 0.78 18.32
CA SER A 34 -0.16 1.36 17.00
C SER A 34 -0.86 0.57 15.91
N ASN A 35 -1.68 1.25 15.10
CA ASN A 35 -2.30 0.70 13.90
C ASN A 35 -1.73 1.40 12.67
N PHE A 36 -1.45 0.59 11.66
CA PHE A 36 -0.86 1.00 10.40
C PHE A 36 -1.88 0.77 9.29
N ASN A 37 -2.09 1.80 8.47
CA ASN A 37 -3.02 1.75 7.34
C ASN A 37 -2.27 2.14 6.06
N LEU A 38 -2.29 1.25 5.07
CA LEU A 38 -1.79 1.50 3.72
C LEU A 38 -2.97 1.66 2.76
N CYS A 39 -3.05 2.82 2.12
CA CYS A 39 -4.04 3.12 1.10
C CYS A 39 -3.48 2.83 -0.28
N ILE A 40 -4.22 2.04 -1.07
CA ILE A 40 -3.95 1.82 -2.50
C ILE A 40 -5.19 2.27 -3.26
N HIS A 41 -5.09 3.43 -3.91
CA HIS A 41 -6.18 4.02 -4.68
C HIS A 41 -6.05 3.64 -6.16
N ASN A 42 -7.11 3.12 -6.75
CA ASN A 42 -7.22 2.87 -8.19
C ASN A 42 -7.89 4.05 -8.88
N GLY A 43 -7.13 4.77 -9.71
CA GLY A 43 -7.60 5.95 -10.43
C GLY A 43 -8.52 5.66 -11.62
N ASP A 44 -8.65 4.40 -12.04
CA ASP A 44 -9.57 4.03 -13.12
C ASP A 44 -10.97 3.73 -12.61
N THR A 45 -11.08 2.93 -11.55
CA THR A 45 -12.37 2.57 -10.93
C THR A 45 -12.76 3.55 -9.82
N SER A 46 -11.87 4.47 -9.44
CA SER A 46 -12.02 5.35 -8.26
C SER A 46 -12.23 4.58 -6.95
N THR A 47 -11.81 3.31 -6.88
CA THR A 47 -11.92 2.47 -5.68
C THR A 47 -10.62 2.49 -4.91
N SER A 48 -10.71 2.54 -3.57
CA SER A 48 -9.53 2.47 -2.69
C SER A 48 -9.54 1.18 -1.88
N PHE A 49 -8.37 0.57 -1.74
CA PHE A 49 -8.13 -0.56 -0.87
C PHE A 49 -7.37 -0.07 0.36
N MET A 50 -7.92 -0.34 1.54
CA MET A 50 -7.31 -0.02 2.83
C MET A 50 -6.77 -1.29 3.45
N CYS A 51 -5.45 -1.39 3.57
CA CYS A 51 -4.79 -2.49 4.24
C CYS A 51 -4.45 -2.05 5.66
N LEU A 52 -5.25 -2.49 6.63
CA LEU A 52 -5.10 -2.18 8.04
C LEU A 52 -4.47 -3.36 8.80
N TRP A 53 -3.45 -3.08 9.60
CA TRP A 53 -2.88 -4.03 10.57
C TRP A 53 -2.37 -3.29 11.81
N HIS A 54 -2.15 -4.01 12.91
CA HIS A 54 -1.62 -3.44 14.14
C HIS A 54 -0.23 -3.99 14.49
N GLU A 55 0.49 -3.31 15.38
CA GLU A 55 1.87 -3.67 15.78
C GLU A 55 2.01 -5.09 16.34
N GLY A 56 0.96 -5.61 16.98
CA GLY A 56 0.91 -7.01 17.45
C GLY A 56 0.84 -8.06 16.33
N MET A 57 0.51 -7.69 15.09
CA MET A 57 0.51 -8.60 13.94
C MET A 57 1.83 -8.56 13.17
N ALA A 58 2.30 -7.36 12.87
CA ALA A 58 3.49 -7.13 12.08
C ALA A 58 4.01 -5.70 12.29
N GLY A 59 5.26 -5.46 11.88
CA GLY A 59 5.89 -4.14 11.97
C GLY A 59 5.35 -3.16 10.93
N ARG A 60 5.98 -1.98 10.84
CA ARG A 60 5.69 -0.95 9.84
C ARG A 60 6.77 -0.91 8.75
N GLY A 61 7.26 -2.08 8.33
CA GLY A 61 8.37 -2.22 7.41
C GLY A 61 7.93 -2.31 5.94
N GLY A 62 8.93 -2.39 5.05
CA GLY A 62 8.67 -2.57 3.62
C GLY A 62 8.13 -3.95 3.25
N ASN A 63 8.32 -4.97 4.11
CA ASN A 63 7.77 -6.31 3.90
C ASN A 63 6.24 -6.29 3.97
N GLU A 64 5.71 -5.60 4.98
CA GLU A 64 4.28 -5.45 5.19
C GLU A 64 3.65 -4.67 4.03
N VAL A 65 4.28 -3.57 3.61
CA VAL A 65 3.87 -2.79 2.43
C VAL A 65 3.86 -3.66 1.16
N ALA A 66 4.94 -4.41 0.90
CA ALA A 66 5.04 -5.28 -0.27
C ALA A 66 3.99 -6.39 -0.26
N SER A 67 3.72 -7.00 0.90
CA SER A 67 2.69 -8.05 1.03
C SER A 67 1.27 -7.51 0.78
N CYS A 68 0.96 -6.32 1.30
CA CYS A 68 -0.31 -5.64 1.07
C CYS A 68 -0.49 -5.32 -0.41
N LEU A 69 0.57 -4.82 -1.05
CA LEU A 69 0.57 -4.51 -2.47
C LEU A 69 0.35 -5.77 -3.33
N LEU A 70 1.03 -6.88 -3.02
CA LEU A 70 0.81 -8.16 -3.71
C LEU A 70 -0.64 -8.63 -3.54
N LYS A 71 -1.19 -8.54 -2.33
CA LYS A 71 -2.57 -8.93 -2.04
C LYS A 71 -3.56 -8.12 -2.88
N VAL A 72 -3.37 -6.81 -3.00
CA VAL A 72 -4.25 -5.94 -3.82
C VAL A 72 -4.08 -6.23 -5.31
N ILE A 73 -2.85 -6.38 -5.81
CA ILE A 73 -2.61 -6.71 -7.23
C ILE A 73 -3.27 -8.05 -7.61
N THR A 74 -3.19 -9.05 -6.72
CA THR A 74 -3.77 -10.38 -6.95
C THR A 74 -5.29 -10.41 -6.73
N SER A 75 -5.89 -9.46 -6.02
CA SER A 75 -7.33 -9.41 -5.75
C SER A 75 -8.17 -8.81 -6.89
N ASN A 76 -7.80 -9.04 -8.15
CA ASN A 76 -8.46 -8.49 -9.34
C ASN A 76 -8.60 -6.95 -9.32
N LEU A 77 -7.52 -6.24 -8.93
CA LEU A 77 -7.44 -4.77 -8.93
C LEU A 77 -7.93 -4.13 -10.24
N THR A 78 -7.59 -4.74 -11.38
CA THR A 78 -7.98 -4.24 -12.70
C THR A 78 -7.95 -5.38 -13.72
N PRO A 79 -8.83 -5.38 -14.74
CA PRO A 79 -8.69 -6.27 -15.89
C PRO A 79 -7.54 -5.85 -16.84
N LYS A 80 -6.97 -4.65 -16.65
CA LYS A 80 -5.90 -4.12 -17.50
C LYS A 80 -4.53 -4.71 -17.10
N ARG A 81 -3.72 -5.05 -18.09
CA ARG A 81 -2.39 -5.65 -17.89
C ARG A 81 -1.26 -4.62 -17.73
N ASN A 82 -1.52 -3.36 -18.04
CA ASN A 82 -0.55 -2.27 -17.89
C ASN A 82 -0.87 -1.51 -16.60
N LEU A 83 0.10 -1.40 -15.70
CA LEU A 83 -0.05 -0.74 -14.41
C LEU A 83 1.00 0.36 -14.25
N THR A 84 0.54 1.56 -13.95
CA THR A 84 1.39 2.67 -13.49
C THR A 84 1.16 2.87 -12.01
N VAL A 85 2.22 2.82 -11.22
CA VAL A 85 2.19 2.98 -9.77
C VAL A 85 2.85 4.30 -9.43
N TRP A 86 2.12 5.13 -8.70
CA TRP A 86 2.62 6.36 -8.10
C TRP A 86 2.72 6.15 -6.59
N CYS A 87 3.87 6.46 -6.03
CA CYS A 87 4.06 6.51 -4.59
C CYS A 87 4.93 7.72 -4.23
N ASP A 88 4.96 8.09 -2.97
CA ASP A 88 5.87 9.13 -2.51
C ASP A 88 7.34 8.62 -2.48
N ASN A 89 8.29 9.54 -2.53
CA ASN A 89 9.72 9.23 -2.50
C ASN A 89 10.22 8.87 -1.07
N CYS A 90 9.34 8.39 -0.18
CA CYS A 90 9.70 8.03 1.18
C CYS A 90 10.50 6.70 1.22
N ALA A 91 11.81 6.80 1.44
CA ALA A 91 12.73 5.65 1.48
C ALA A 91 12.37 4.60 2.54
N GLY A 92 11.81 5.02 3.67
CA GLY A 92 11.46 4.12 4.76
C GLY A 92 10.28 3.19 4.44
N GLN A 93 9.43 3.56 3.47
CA GLN A 93 8.13 2.93 3.25
C GLN A 93 7.97 2.49 1.79
N ASN A 94 7.90 3.46 0.88
CA ASN A 94 7.50 3.22 -0.50
C ASN A 94 8.68 3.05 -1.46
N LYS A 95 9.80 3.75 -1.22
CA LYS A 95 11.06 3.53 -1.94
C LYS A 95 11.91 2.48 -1.25
N ASN A 96 11.35 1.28 -1.15
CA ASN A 96 11.99 0.12 -0.53
C ASN A 96 12.30 -0.96 -1.58
N ARG A 97 13.45 -1.64 -1.42
CA ARG A 97 13.83 -2.81 -2.23
C ARG A 97 12.71 -3.86 -2.28
N MET A 98 11.98 -4.06 -1.19
CA MET A 98 10.90 -5.05 -1.11
C MET A 98 9.74 -4.73 -2.05
N VAL A 99 9.33 -3.47 -2.14
CA VAL A 99 8.32 -3.01 -3.10
C VAL A 99 8.82 -3.26 -4.52
N LEU A 100 10.08 -2.94 -4.81
CA LEU A 100 10.64 -3.17 -6.15
C LEU A 100 10.71 -4.67 -6.52
N MET A 101 11.08 -5.53 -5.58
CA MET A 101 11.06 -6.99 -5.78
C MET A 101 9.67 -7.54 -6.05
N ILE A 102 8.63 -7.04 -5.36
CA ILE A 102 7.26 -7.51 -5.56
C ILE A 102 6.71 -7.10 -6.93
N MET A 103 7.08 -5.91 -7.41
CA MET A 103 6.73 -5.46 -8.76
C MET A 103 7.36 -6.34 -9.83
N ILE A 104 8.65 -6.66 -9.71
CA ILE A 104 9.35 -7.58 -10.63
C ILE A 104 8.70 -8.96 -10.60
N TYR A 105 8.37 -9.45 -9.40
CA TYR A 105 7.69 -10.73 -9.23
C TYR A 105 6.31 -10.76 -9.92
N ALA A 106 5.52 -9.68 -9.82
CA ALA A 106 4.22 -9.58 -10.47
C ALA A 106 4.33 -9.63 -12.01
N VAL A 107 5.36 -9.01 -12.58
CA VAL A 107 5.66 -9.08 -14.02
C VAL A 107 6.12 -10.50 -14.40
N ALA A 108 7.04 -11.09 -13.63
CA ALA A 108 7.56 -12.43 -13.90
C ALA A 108 6.48 -13.53 -13.84
N LYS A 109 5.44 -13.34 -13.01
CA LYS A 109 4.27 -14.23 -12.93
C LYS A 109 3.22 -13.99 -14.02
N ASN A 110 3.47 -13.11 -14.99
CA ASN A 110 2.52 -12.70 -16.03
C ASN A 110 1.20 -12.13 -15.48
N ILE A 111 1.21 -11.59 -14.26
CA ILE A 111 0.04 -10.89 -13.71
C ILE A 111 -0.09 -9.52 -14.39
N LEU A 112 1.04 -8.86 -14.63
CA LEU A 112 1.15 -7.57 -15.31
C LEU A 112 2.16 -7.69 -16.46
N VAL A 113 1.89 -7.01 -17.57
CA VAL A 113 2.77 -7.02 -18.77
C VAL A 113 3.72 -5.83 -18.74
N VAL A 114 3.20 -4.65 -18.39
CA VAL A 114 3.99 -3.42 -18.27
C VAL A 114 3.75 -2.82 -16.90
N LEU A 115 4.84 -2.55 -16.18
CA LEU A 115 4.80 -1.90 -14.88
C LEU A 115 5.70 -0.67 -14.89
N ASN A 116 5.12 0.50 -14.67
CA ASN A 116 5.84 1.76 -14.48
C ASN A 116 5.73 2.17 -13.01
N LEU A 117 6.86 2.38 -12.34
CA LEU A 117 6.92 2.85 -10.96
C LEU A 117 7.47 4.28 -10.95
N ASN A 118 6.67 5.22 -10.48
CA ASN A 118 7.04 6.63 -10.33
C ASN A 118 7.05 6.99 -8.83
N PHE A 119 8.07 7.73 -8.42
CA PHE A 119 8.28 8.26 -7.06
C PHE A 119 8.10 9.78 -7.02
#